data_AF-A0A437PC68-F1
#
_entry.id   AF-A0A437PC68-F1
#
_cell.length_a   1.000
_cell.length_b   1.000
_cell.length_c   1.000
_cell.angle_alpha   90.00
_cell.angle_beta   90.00
_cell.angle_gamma   90.00
#
_symmetry.space_group_name_H-M   'P 1'
#
loop_
_entity.id
_entity.type
_entity.pdbx_description
1 polymer ?
#
loop_
_entity_poly.entity_id
_entity_poly.type
_entity_poly.pdbx_seq_one_letter_code
_entity_poly.pdbx_strand_id
1 'polypeptide(L)'
;MRRLRETSTYIQAHHPGAADDVRQAIRSAFTLIAHYPDVGRRVRPRIRRFVVPRLPYLVYYTVDEGAGTVTIITVRHAAQSRRGLG
;
A
#
# COMPACT_ATOMS: atom_id res chain seq x y z
N MET A 1 3.85 3.12 22.18
CA MET A 1 2.84 2.19 21.62
C MET A 1 3.35 1.61 20.30
N ARG A 2 3.26 0.29 20.15
CA ARG A 2 3.96 -0.59 19.20
C ARG A 2 3.20 -0.70 17.87
N ARG A 3 3.79 -0.38 16.69
CA ARG A 3 3.25 -0.82 15.38
C ARG A 3 4.27 -0.87 14.23
N LEU A 4 4.00 -1.84 13.34
CA LEU A 4 4.51 -2.08 11.98
C LEU A 4 5.90 -2.71 11.83
N ARG A 5 6.03 -3.98 12.24
CA ARG A 5 6.96 -4.94 11.63
C ARG A 5 6.14 -6.08 11.04
N GLU A 6 5.83 -6.04 9.74
CA GLU A 6 5.56 -7.22 8.89
C GLU A 6 5.05 -6.76 7.52
N THR A 7 5.96 -6.44 6.60
CA THR A 7 5.64 -6.46 5.15
C THR A 7 6.86 -6.80 4.28
N SER A 8 8.05 -6.98 4.86
CA SER A 8 9.27 -7.17 4.07
C SER A 8 9.52 -8.61 3.60
N THR A 9 8.87 -9.62 4.20
CA THR A 9 9.30 -11.01 4.06
C THR A 9 8.75 -11.74 2.82
N TYR A 10 7.68 -11.24 2.19
CA TYR A 10 7.07 -11.93 1.05
C TYR A 10 7.71 -11.61 -0.31
N ILE A 11 8.43 -10.49 -0.43
CA ILE A 11 8.91 -9.97 -1.72
C ILE A 11 10.30 -10.50 -2.07
N GLN A 12 11.12 -10.82 -1.07
CA GLN A 12 12.52 -11.22 -1.26
C GLN A 12 12.71 -12.62 -1.88
N ALA A 13 11.69 -13.48 -1.84
CA ALA A 13 11.82 -14.89 -2.20
C ALA A 13 11.78 -15.19 -3.70
N HIS A 14 11.32 -14.26 -4.56
CA HIS A 14 11.06 -14.59 -5.97
C HIS A 14 12.00 -13.93 -6.98
N HIS A 15 12.45 -12.68 -6.79
CA HIS A 15 13.39 -12.00 -7.70
C HIS A 15 14.09 -10.82 -7.00
N PRO A 16 15.40 -10.88 -6.68
CA PRO A 16 16.07 -9.87 -5.87
C PRO A 16 16.09 -8.47 -6.50
N GLY A 17 16.24 -8.36 -7.82
CA GLY A 17 16.17 -7.07 -8.54
C GLY A 17 14.75 -6.47 -8.56
N ALA A 18 13.73 -7.31 -8.79
CA ALA A 18 12.34 -6.86 -8.74
C ALA A 18 11.91 -6.48 -7.32
N ALA A 19 12.56 -7.04 -6.29
CA ALA A 19 12.28 -6.70 -4.90
C ALA A 19 12.69 -5.26 -4.57
N ASP A 20 13.76 -4.74 -5.16
CA ASP A 20 14.19 -3.36 -4.96
C ASP A 20 13.29 -2.35 -5.66
N ASP A 21 12.92 -2.60 -6.91
CA ASP A 21 11.97 -1.75 -7.65
C ASP A 21 10.62 -1.69 -6.95
N VAL A 22 10.13 -2.84 -6.48
CA VAL A 22 8.88 -2.93 -5.71
C VAL A 22 9.01 -2.18 -4.39
N ARG A 23 10.12 -2.36 -3.66
CA ARG A 23 10.36 -1.66 -2.39
C ARG A 23 10.40 -0.15 -2.59
N GLN A 24 11.07 0.33 -3.64
CA GLN A 24 11.17 1.75 -3.93
C GLN A 24 9.81 2.34 -4.34
N ALA A 25 9.05 1.66 -5.19
CA ALA A 25 7.72 2.10 -5.58
C ALA A 25 6.73 2.13 -4.39
N ILE A 26 6.79 1.15 -3.49
CA ILE A 26 5.98 1.16 -2.25
C ILE A 26 6.38 2.32 -1.34
N ARG A 27 7.69 2.60 -1.17
CA ARG A 27 8.15 3.76 -0.40
C ARG A 27 7.65 5.07 -1.01
N SER A 28 7.78 5.24 -2.32
CA SER A 28 7.28 6.43 -3.02
C SER A 28 5.75 6.58 -2.87
N ALA A 29 5.00 5.48 -2.93
CA ALA A 29 3.57 5.49 -2.67
C ALA A 29 3.24 5.96 -1.24
N PHE A 30 3.97 5.50 -0.22
CA PHE A 30 3.78 5.95 1.15
C PHE A 30 4.11 7.44 1.33
N THR A 31 5.20 7.92 0.73
CA THR A 31 5.54 9.34 0.72
C THR A 31 4.43 10.18 0.09
N LEU A 32 3.89 9.74 -1.04
CA LEU A 32 2.80 10.43 -1.73
C LEU A 32 1.53 10.48 -0.87
N ILE A 33 1.15 9.36 -0.27
CA ILE A 33 -0.03 9.27 0.61
C ILE A 33 0.15 10.14 1.87
N ALA A 34 1.35 10.22 2.43
CA ALA A 34 1.62 11.06 3.59
C ALA A 34 1.50 12.56 3.28
N HIS A 35 1.96 12.99 2.10
CA HIS A 35 1.87 14.40 1.67
C HIS A 35 0.48 14.77 1.16
N TYR A 36 -0.18 13.83 0.50
CA TYR A 36 -1.49 14.01 -0.12
C TYR A 36 -2.44 12.90 0.32
N PRO A 37 -3.00 12.96 1.54
CA PRO A 37 -3.89 11.91 2.07
C PRO A 37 -5.12 11.63 1.20
N ASP A 38 -5.53 12.60 0.39
CA ASP A 38 -6.68 12.50 -0.53
C ASP A 38 -6.37 11.83 -1.88
N VAL A 39 -5.10 11.52 -2.17
CA VAL A 39 -4.68 10.92 -3.46
C VAL A 39 -5.29 9.55 -3.72
N GLY A 40 -5.68 8.83 -2.67
CA GLY A 40 -6.35 7.54 -2.75
C GLY A 40 -7.86 7.67 -2.91
N ARG A 41 -8.43 6.82 -3.76
CA ARG A 41 -9.87 6.72 -3.97
C ARG A 41 -10.56 6.18 -2.73
N ARG A 42 -11.53 6.90 -2.19
CA ARG A 42 -12.39 6.41 -1.10
C ARG A 42 -13.19 5.18 -1.58
N VAL A 43 -13.04 4.06 -0.89
CA VAL A 43 -13.73 2.78 -1.20
C VAL A 43 -14.73 2.37 -0.12
N ARG A 44 -14.53 2.87 1.11
CA ARG A 44 -15.48 2.81 2.24
C ARG A 44 -15.38 4.12 3.03
N PRO A 45 -16.31 4.45 3.95
CA PRO A 45 -16.32 5.74 4.65
C PRO A 45 -14.97 6.16 5.24
N ARG A 46 -14.21 5.21 5.81
CA ARG A 46 -12.89 5.46 6.40
C ARG A 46 -11.72 4.87 5.61
N ILE A 47 -11.98 4.11 4.55
CA ILE A 47 -10.94 3.39 3.81
C ILE A 47 -10.74 4.01 2.44
N ARG A 48 -9.49 4.37 2.17
CA ARG A 48 -9.00 4.81 0.88
C ARG A 48 -8.11 3.73 0.26
N ARG A 49 -8.10 3.68 -1.06
CA ARG A 49 -7.30 2.77 -1.86
C ARG A 49 -6.47 3.57 -2.85
N PHE A 50 -5.17 3.38 -2.81
CA PHE A 50 -4.22 3.92 -3.77
C PHE A 50 -3.65 2.81 -4.63
N VAL A 51 -3.52 3.07 -5.94
CA VAL A 51 -2.90 2.15 -6.90
C VAL A 51 -1.44 2.57 -7.05
N VAL A 52 -0.51 1.66 -6.79
CA VAL A 52 0.92 1.94 -6.96
C VAL A 52 1.21 2.10 -8.45
N PRO A 53 1.79 3.22 -8.91
CA PRO A 53 2.10 3.40 -10.32
C PRO A 53 3.04 2.32 -10.83
N ARG A 54 2.82 1.87 -12.08
CA ARG A 54 3.67 0.90 -12.81
C ARG A 54 3.81 -0.48 -12.17
N LEU A 55 3.11 -0.75 -11.06
CA LEU A 55 3.14 -2.05 -10.40
C LEU A 55 1.72 -2.50 -10.02
N PRO A 56 1.43 -3.80 -10.06
CA PRO A 56 0.13 -4.36 -9.70
C PRO A 56 -0.05 -4.42 -8.17
N TYR A 57 0.25 -3.34 -7.43
CA TYR A 57 0.05 -3.25 -5.98
C TYR A 57 -1.01 -2.22 -5.60
N LEU A 58 -1.78 -2.52 -4.56
CA LEU A 58 -2.82 -1.69 -3.98
C LEU A 58 -2.49 -1.38 -2.53
N VAL A 59 -2.49 -0.11 -2.15
CA VAL A 59 -2.33 0.32 -0.76
C VAL A 59 -3.69 0.71 -0.21
N TYR A 60 -4.10 0.08 0.88
CA TYR A 60 -5.31 0.44 1.63
C TYR A 60 -4.90 1.19 2.89
N TYR A 61 -5.54 2.33 3.14
CA TYR A 61 -5.21 3.17 4.28
C TYR A 61 -6.43 3.95 4.77
N THR A 62 -6.33 4.49 5.99
CA THR A 62 -7.29 5.43 6.55
C THR A 62 -6.62 6.77 6.79
N VAL A 63 -7.44 7.83 6.78
CA VAL A 63 -7.01 9.18 7.14
C VAL A 63 -7.84 9.59 8.34
N ASP A 64 -7.17 10.02 9.40
CA ASP A 64 -7.79 10.74 10.51
C ASP A 64 -7.55 12.23 10.30
N GLU A 65 -8.59 12.93 9.84
CA GLU A 65 -8.52 14.36 9.56
C GLU A 65 -8.38 15.19 10.84
N GLY A 66 -8.94 14.72 11.97
CA GLY A 66 -8.84 15.42 13.26
C GLY A 66 -7.44 15.33 13.88
N ALA A 67 -6.76 14.20 13.68
CA ALA A 67 -5.39 13.97 14.16
C ALA A 67 -4.32 14.21 13.07
N GLY A 68 -4.69 14.58 11.84
CA GLY A 68 -3.77 14.75 10.71
C GLY A 68 -2.93 13.51 10.38
N THR A 69 -3.45 12.31 10.67
CA THR A 69 -2.65 11.07 10.65
C THR A 69 -3.14 10.11 9.55
N VAL A 70 -2.19 9.53 8.81
CA VAL A 70 -2.48 8.45 7.84
C VAL A 70 -2.06 7.10 8.42
N THR A 71 -2.98 6.13 8.43
CA THR A 71 -2.68 4.75 8.85
C THR A 71 -2.78 3.80 7.66
N ILE A 72 -1.67 3.17 7.30
CA ILE A 72 -1.65 2.09 6.30
C ILE A 72 -2.25 0.83 6.93
N ILE A 73 -3.31 0.30 6.30
CA ILE A 73 -3.97 -0.94 6.72
C ILE A 73 -3.24 -2.15 6.11
N THR A 74 -3.06 -2.16 4.79
CA THR A 74 -2.45 -3.30 4.08
C THR A 74 -1.98 -2.91 2.68
N VAL A 75 -1.03 -3.67 2.14
CA VAL A 75 -0.56 -3.59 0.75
C VAL A 75 -0.83 -4.94 0.07
N ARG A 76 -1.55 -4.94 -1.05
CA ARG A 76 -1.99 -6.17 -1.75
C ARG A 76 -1.54 -6.21 -3.20
N HIS A 77 -1.17 -7.39 -3.69
CA HIS A 77 -0.94 -7.62 -5.12
C HIS A 77 -2.28 -7.79 -5.86
N ALA A 78 -2.59 -6.87 -6.77
CA ALA A 78 -3.82 -6.83 -7.56
C ALA A 78 -3.96 -8.05 -8.48
N ALA A 79 -2.86 -8.49 -9.11
CA ALA A 79 -2.91 -9.63 -10.03
C ALA A 79 -3.08 -10.97 -9.31
N GLN A 80 -2.61 -11.08 -8.06
CA GLN A 80 -2.76 -12.31 -7.26
C GLN A 80 -4.16 -12.40 -6.64
N SER A 81 -4.79 -11.25 -6.38
CA SER A 81 -6.16 -11.19 -5.86
C SER A 81 -7.24 -11.56 -6.89
N ARG A 82 -6.90 -11.68 -8.19
CA ARG A 82 -7.84 -12.11 -9.25
C ARG A 82 -7.96 -13.64 -9.39
N ARG A 83 -7.08 -14.43 -8.75
CA ARG A 83 -7.07 -15.90 -8.87
C ARG A 83 -7.87 -16.63 -7.77
N GLY A 84 -8.77 -15.94 -7.06
CA GLY A 84 -9.59 -16.51 -5.98
C GLY A 84 -11.10 -16.49 -6.24
N LEU A 85 -11.52 -16.10 -7.44
CA LEU A 85 -12.92 -16.14 -7.89
C LEU A 85 -12.91 -16.75 -9.29
N GLY A 86 -12.76 -18.07 -9.33
CA GLY A 86 -12.90 -18.92 -10.51
C GLY A 86 -13.60 -20.19 -10.06
#